data_AF-A0A084DLT4-F1
#
_entry.id   AF-A0A084DLT4-F1
#
_cell.length_a   1.000
_cell.length_b   1.000
_cell.length_c   1.000
_cell.angle_alpha   90.00
_cell.angle_beta   90.00
_cell.angle_gamma   90.00
#
_symmetry.space_group_name_H-M   'P 1'
#
loop_
_entity.id
_entity.type
_entity.pdbx_description
1 polymer ?
#
loop_
_entity_poly.entity_id
_entity_poly.type
_entity_poly.pdbx_seq_one_letter_code
_entity_poly.pdbx_strand_id
1 'polypeptide(L)'
;MNPLIRTIALAAAFAVPVAAQAQASQPLTRAQVHAEVAALRKAGFQPSDWFYPASIQAAESKIARQQGTPRAAGAGYGSGGPYSTGQ
;
A
#
# COMPACT_ATOMS: atom_id res chain seq x y z
N MET A 1 -37.88 11.87 29.88
CA MET A 1 -36.69 11.28 29.21
C MET A 1 -35.71 12.42 28.96
N ASN A 2 -34.56 12.39 29.64
CA ASN A 2 -33.72 13.58 29.85
C ASN A 2 -32.79 13.82 28.64
N PRO A 3 -32.83 15.00 28.00
CA PRO A 3 -32.12 15.28 26.75
C PRO A 3 -30.59 15.25 26.88
N LEU A 4 -30.07 15.35 28.11
CA LEU A 4 -28.65 15.30 28.42
C LEU A 4 -28.00 13.94 28.14
N ILE A 5 -28.75 12.84 28.24
CA ILE A 5 -28.22 11.49 27.97
C ILE A 5 -27.98 11.32 26.46
N ARG A 6 -28.81 11.97 25.64
CA ARG A 6 -28.81 11.84 24.18
C ARG A 6 -27.64 12.60 23.54
N THR A 7 -27.16 13.67 24.16
CA THR A 7 -26.01 14.45 23.69
C THR A 7 -24.67 13.77 23.99
N ILE A 8 -24.53 13.11 25.15
CA ILE A 8 -23.32 12.35 25.50
C ILE A 8 -23.13 11.14 24.58
N ALA A 9 -24.23 10.45 24.24
CA ALA A 9 -24.20 9.31 23.31
C ALA A 9 -23.75 9.69 21.89
N LEU A 10 -24.02 10.93 21.44
CA LEU A 10 -23.64 11.39 20.10
C LEU A 10 -22.17 11.82 20.01
N ALA A 11 -21.56 12.27 21.11
CA ALA A 11 -20.15 12.65 21.16
C ALA A 11 -19.19 11.44 21.13
N ALA A 12 -19.60 10.27 21.64
CA ALA A 12 -18.79 9.06 21.63
C ALA A 12 -18.60 8.43 20.25
N ALA A 13 -19.42 8.82 19.25
CA ALA A 13 -19.33 8.31 17.88
C ALA A 13 -18.17 8.91 17.06
N PHE A 14 -17.48 9.93 17.58
CA PHE A 14 -16.33 10.58 16.93
C PHE A 14 -14.98 10.21 17.56
N ALA A 15 -14.90 9.08 18.26
CA ALA A 15 -13.62 8.45 18.55
C ALA A 15 -13.06 7.84 17.25
N VAL A 16 -12.58 8.69 16.33
CA VAL A 16 -11.70 8.24 15.25
C VAL A 16 -10.50 7.61 15.94
N PRO A 17 -10.15 6.34 15.66
CA PRO A 17 -8.86 5.83 16.08
C PRO A 17 -7.82 6.64 15.31
N VAL A 18 -7.24 7.67 15.93
CA VAL A 18 -5.94 8.21 15.51
C VAL A 18 -4.88 7.22 16.01
N ALA A 19 -5.06 5.95 15.65
CA ALA A 19 -3.96 5.01 15.65
C ALA A 19 -3.13 5.40 14.44
N ALA A 20 -2.28 6.43 14.62
CA ALA A 20 -1.11 6.60 13.78
C ALA A 20 -0.40 5.25 13.86
N GLN A 21 -0.52 4.48 12.79
CA GLN A 21 0.16 3.20 12.67
C GLN A 21 1.66 3.48 12.61
N ALA A 22 2.27 3.67 13.76
CA ALA A 22 3.64 3.31 14.03
C ALA A 22 3.75 1.79 14.20
N GLN A 23 2.91 1.03 13.48
CA GLN A 23 3.06 -0.40 13.30
C GLN A 23 4.40 -0.55 12.59
N ALA A 24 5.44 -0.79 13.39
CA ALA A 24 6.70 -1.29 12.90
C ALA A 24 6.35 -2.49 12.04
N SER A 25 6.39 -2.31 10.72
CA SER A 25 6.16 -3.39 9.77
C SER A 25 7.14 -4.47 10.19
N GLN A 26 6.63 -5.62 10.63
CA GLN A 26 7.50 -6.68 11.13
C GLN A 26 8.63 -6.86 10.11
N PRO A 27 9.89 -6.82 10.55
CA PRO A 27 11.01 -6.88 9.62
C PRO A 27 10.89 -8.17 8.82
N LEU A 28 10.83 -8.04 7.50
CA LEU A 28 10.82 -9.19 6.60
C LEU A 28 12.04 -10.06 6.91
N THR A 29 11.83 -11.37 6.94
CA THR A 29 12.96 -12.30 7.10
C THR A 29 13.80 -12.28 5.81
N ARG A 30 15.12 -12.51 5.93
CA ARG A 30 15.98 -12.62 4.73
C ARG A 30 15.47 -13.67 3.74
N ALA A 31 14.92 -14.77 4.26
CA ALA A 31 14.32 -15.82 3.45
C ALA A 31 13.13 -15.31 2.63
N GLN A 32 12.25 -14.50 3.23
CA GLN A 32 11.11 -13.89 2.53
C GLN A 32 11.56 -12.92 1.43
N VAL A 33 12.51 -12.04 1.72
CA VAL A 33 13.04 -11.09 0.70
C VAL A 33 13.66 -11.85 -0.47
N HIS A 34 14.42 -12.91 -0.20
CA HIS A 34 15.01 -13.73 -1.26
C HIS A 34 13.94 -14.43 -2.11
N ALA A 35 12.89 -14.96 -1.47
CA ALA A 35 11.78 -15.59 -2.17
C ALA A 35 11.03 -14.59 -3.06
N GLU A 36 10.80 -13.37 -2.58
CA GLU A 36 10.14 -12.30 -3.33
C GLU A 36 10.98 -11.87 -4.54
N VAL A 37 12.28 -11.62 -4.35
CA VAL A 37 13.19 -11.26 -5.44
C VAL A 37 13.33 -12.40 -6.46
N ALA A 38 13.25 -13.66 -6.03
CA ALA A 38 13.21 -14.81 -6.94
C ALA A 38 11.90 -14.87 -7.74
N ALA A 39 10.76 -14.57 -7.12
CA ALA A 39 9.46 -14.50 -7.81
C ALA A 39 9.42 -13.37 -8.85
N LEU A 40 9.93 -12.18 -8.49
CA LEU A 40 10.04 -11.04 -9.41
C LEU A 40 10.92 -11.38 -10.62
N ARG A 41 12.09 -11.99 -10.39
CA ARG A 41 12.96 -12.44 -11.49
C ARG A 41 12.29 -13.48 -12.39
N LYS A 42 11.54 -14.43 -11.82
CA LYS A 42 10.73 -15.39 -12.59
C LYS A 42 9.63 -14.71 -13.42
N ALA A 43 9.08 -13.60 -12.95
CA ALA A 43 8.10 -12.79 -13.67
C ALA A 43 8.72 -11.89 -14.77
N GLY A 44 10.06 -11.91 -14.90
CA GLY A 44 10.81 -11.14 -15.90
C GLY A 44 11.35 -9.80 -15.40
N PHE A 45 11.36 -9.55 -14.10
CA PHE A 45 11.97 -8.33 -13.54
C PHE A 45 13.50 -8.40 -13.61
N GLN A 46 14.14 -7.33 -14.10
CA GLN A 46 15.58 -7.14 -14.05
C GLN A 46 15.90 -5.82 -13.31
N PRO A 47 16.72 -5.83 -12.25
CA PRO A 47 17.03 -4.62 -11.48
C PRO A 47 17.79 -3.54 -12.25
N SER A 48 18.54 -3.94 -13.29
CA SER A 48 19.31 -3.04 -14.15
C SER A 48 18.52 -2.52 -15.34
N ASP A 49 17.22 -2.80 -15.40
CA ASP A 49 16.35 -2.37 -16.48
C ASP A 49 16.07 -0.87 -16.42
N TRP A 50 16.15 -0.21 -17.58
CA TRP A 50 15.98 1.24 -17.69
C TRP A 50 14.53 1.68 -17.52
N PHE A 51 13.56 0.78 -17.69
CA PHE A 51 12.13 1.09 -17.57
C PHE A 51 11.64 1.01 -16.12
N TYR A 52 12.52 1.25 -15.14
CA TYR A 52 12.10 1.42 -13.76
C TYR A 52 11.28 2.73 -13.62
N PRO A 53 10.11 2.72 -12.95
CA PRO A 53 9.52 1.62 -12.19
C PRO A 53 8.48 0.77 -12.95
N ALA A 54 8.23 1.00 -14.24
CA ALA A 54 7.24 0.23 -15.01
C ALA A 54 7.55 -1.28 -15.05
N SER A 55 8.83 -1.65 -15.14
CA SER A 55 9.28 -3.04 -15.19
C SER A 55 8.98 -3.83 -13.91
N ILE A 56 9.08 -3.20 -12.73
CA ILE A 56 8.73 -3.85 -11.46
C ILE A 56 7.21 -4.02 -11.32
N GLN A 57 6.42 -3.01 -11.70
CA GLN A 57 4.95 -3.08 -11.64
C GLN A 57 4.38 -4.15 -12.58
N ALA A 58 4.96 -4.29 -13.78
CA ALA A 58 4.58 -5.33 -14.72
C ALA A 58 4.87 -6.74 -14.17
N ALA A 59 6.01 -6.93 -13.50
CA ALA A 59 6.37 -8.18 -12.85
C ALA A 59 5.43 -8.50 -11.66
N GLU A 60 5.17 -7.53 -10.79
CA GLU A 60 4.21 -7.66 -9.69
C GLU A 60 2.81 -8.03 -10.19
N SER A 61 2.34 -7.39 -11.27
CA SER A 61 1.03 -7.68 -11.86
C SER A 61 0.92 -9.12 -12.36
N LYS A 62 2.00 -9.68 -12.92
CA LYS A 62 2.05 -11.10 -13.31
C LYS A 62 1.99 -12.02 -12.08
N ILE A 63 2.71 -11.69 -11.02
CA ILE A 63 2.69 -12.45 -9.77
C ILE A 63 1.29 -12.41 -9.12
N ALA A 64 0.65 -11.23 -9.08
CA ALA A 64 -0.70 -11.07 -8.55
C ALA A 64 -1.73 -11.94 -9.29
N ARG A 65 -1.64 -11.99 -10.63
CA ARG A 65 -2.45 -12.89 -11.46
C ARG A 65 -2.20 -14.36 -11.15
N GLN A 66 -0.96 -14.75 -10.88
CA GLN A 66 -0.60 -16.13 -10.52
C GLN A 66 -1.06 -16.52 -9.10
N GLN A 67 -1.07 -15.57 -8.17
CA GLN A 67 -1.41 -15.80 -6.76
C GLN A 67 -2.89 -15.55 -6.46
N GLY A 68 -3.71 -15.20 -7.47
CA GLY A 68 -5.13 -14.88 -7.28
C GLY A 68 -5.38 -13.73 -6.31
N THR A 69 -4.36 -12.94 -5.98
CA THR A 69 -4.42 -11.89 -4.96
C THR A 69 -4.50 -10.54 -5.67
N PRO A 70 -5.66 -9.85 -5.65
CA PRO A 70 -5.74 -8.50 -6.20
C PRO A 70 -4.88 -7.56 -5.35
N ARG A 71 -3.80 -7.03 -5.92
CA ARG A 71 -3.02 -5.96 -5.28
C ARG A 71 -3.77 -4.65 -5.45
N ALA A 72 -4.02 -3.95 -4.34
CA ALA A 72 -4.52 -2.59 -4.37
C ALA A 72 -3.53 -1.71 -5.14
N ALA A 73 -3.95 -1.23 -6.31
CA ALA A 73 -3.22 -0.25 -7.09
C ALA A 73 -3.23 1.07 -6.31
N GLY A 74 -2.24 1.29 -5.44
CA GLY A 74 -2.28 2.42 -4.53
C GLY A 74 -1.14 2.47 -3.53
N ALA A 75 0.10 2.26 -4.00
CA ALA A 75 1.29 2.66 -3.26
C ALA A 75 2.18 3.48 -4.18
N GLY A 76 1.59 4.51 -4.81
CA GLY A 76 2.36 5.58 -5.42
C GLY A 76 3.05 6.36 -4.31
N TYR A 77 4.37 6.20 -4.18
CA TYR A 77 5.18 7.11 -3.38
C TYR A 77 5.17 8.46 -4.11
N GLY A 78 4.32 9.38 -3.65
CA GLY A 78 4.21 10.73 -4.21
C GLY A 78 2.82 11.12 -4.75
N SER A 79 1.73 10.84 -4.04
CA SER A 79 0.51 11.66 -4.20
C SER A 79 0.68 12.96 -3.38
N GLY A 80 1.59 13.82 -3.83
CA GLY A 80 1.92 15.06 -3.14
C GLY A 80 2.14 16.19 -4.13
N GLY A 81 1.09 17.00 -4.36
CA GLY A 81 1.23 18.37 -4.85
C GLY A 81 0.50 18.68 -6.17
N PRO A 82 -0.35 19.72 -6.21
CA PRO A 82 -1.00 20.17 -7.43
C PRO A 82 -0.01 21.02 -8.22
N TYR A 83 0.61 20.45 -9.24
CA TYR A 83 1.03 21.24 -10.39
C TYR A 83 0.29 20.71 -11.62
N SER A 84 -0.90 21.27 -11.83
CA SER A 84 -1.38 21.44 -13.19
C SER A 84 -0.44 22.44 -13.86
N THR A 85 0.46 21.98 -14.72
CA THR A 85 1.16 22.85 -15.65
C THR A 85 0.70 22.44 -17.03
N GLY A 86 -0.09 23.32 -17.64
CA GLY A 86 -0.72 23.09 -18.93
C GLY A 86 0.29 23.01 -20.06
N GLN A 87 -0.08 22.25 -21.08
CA GLN A 87 -0.15 22.65 -22.49
C GLN A 87 -1.28 21.85 -23.14
#